data_AF-A0A514WQA1-F1
#
_entry.id   AF-A0A514WQA1-F1
#
_cell.length_a   1.000
_cell.length_b   1.000
_cell.length_c   1.000
_cell.angle_alpha   90.00
_cell.angle_beta   90.00
_cell.angle_gamma   90.00
#
_symmetry.space_group_name_H-M   'P 1'
#
loop_
_entity.id
_entity.type
_entity.pdbx_description
1 polymer ?
#
loop_
_entity_poly.entity_id
_entity_poly.type
_entity_poly.pdbx_seq_one_letter_code
_entity_poly.pdbx_strand_id
1 'polypeptide(L)'
;MALRKAARWSARELALLRAHYPTEGSGVAARLPGRSRHAIQVKAHKLGLETTHRGPAPATRLQGASLDEAIRLREIDKLSFAAIGRHFGVCEASACNAVTIALCERRGYRPAERDGRGCLAPAGIDRLRYALKKGMKGIEIQLRLGVSAACVSEQRRRYNRELLARGKAPLPPPGGGEAYSGVKLTSAQRKAVEALFMEGFGTAKVSERSGVSKTSCIRIRARLVRRLHRKGQSLPGCDAAGVRHIHVESARFVTDEQRLLLREMLLDRIPVRRAARDLAIGGSTAYRIRDELAAELSRAGRTLPTPMLPGRGRSHATPNPFWPPANPKEIFAFRRLLQTMGFTEAKDHWREIRREARRAERAQNTYRSFSFDEQLARVAAGEVGITGAFVRHHLQPLITS
;
A
#
# COMPACT_ATOMS: atom_id res chain seq x y z
N MET A 1 -11.02 37.20 -21.88
CA MET A 1 -11.08 36.69 -23.28
C MET A 1 -12.53 36.29 -23.56
N ALA A 2 -13.28 37.10 -24.31
CA ALA A 2 -14.70 36.85 -24.57
C ALA A 2 -14.86 35.54 -25.37
N LEU A 3 -15.72 34.63 -24.90
CA LEU A 3 -16.08 33.41 -25.60
C LEU A 3 -16.82 33.79 -26.90
N ARG A 4 -16.11 33.90 -28.03
CA ARG A 4 -16.74 34.03 -29.35
C ARG A 4 -17.66 32.84 -29.55
N LYS A 5 -18.97 33.10 -29.59
CA LYS A 5 -20.01 32.10 -29.88
C LYS A 5 -19.62 31.38 -31.18
N ALA A 6 -19.60 30.05 -31.16
CA ALA A 6 -19.21 29.28 -32.33
C ALA A 6 -20.13 29.63 -33.52
N ALA A 7 -19.54 30.05 -34.64
CA ALA A 7 -20.30 30.45 -35.82
C ALA A 7 -21.26 29.33 -36.25
N ARG A 8 -22.50 29.68 -36.63
CA ARG A 8 -23.51 28.71 -37.09
C ARG A 8 -23.02 28.03 -38.37
N TRP A 9 -23.26 26.73 -38.53
CA TRP A 9 -22.90 26.00 -39.75
C TRP A 9 -23.85 26.38 -40.88
N SER A 10 -23.33 26.88 -41.99
CA SER A 10 -24.11 27.17 -43.20
C SER A 10 -24.40 25.89 -44.01
N ALA A 11 -25.45 25.93 -44.84
CA ALA A 11 -25.78 24.81 -45.72
C ALA A 11 -24.61 24.43 -46.65
N ARG A 12 -23.87 25.42 -47.16
CA ARG A 12 -22.69 25.23 -48.00
C ARG A 12 -21.56 24.51 -47.26
N GLU A 13 -21.25 24.92 -46.02
CA GLU A 13 -20.23 24.24 -45.21
C GLU A 13 -20.61 22.78 -44.91
N LEU A 14 -21.90 22.50 -44.69
CA LEU A 14 -22.40 21.14 -44.46
C LEU A 14 -22.33 20.27 -45.71
N ALA A 15 -22.66 20.83 -46.88
CA ALA A 15 -22.54 20.13 -48.16
C ALA A 15 -21.08 19.74 -48.44
N LEU A 16 -20.15 20.69 -48.28
CA LEU A 16 -18.71 20.44 -48.42
C LEU A 16 -18.22 19.39 -47.42
N LEU A 17 -18.68 19.46 -46.16
CA LEU A 17 -18.32 18.48 -45.14
C LEU A 17 -18.81 17.07 -45.51
N ARG A 18 -20.05 16.92 -45.99
CA ARG A 18 -20.60 15.62 -46.41
C ARG A 18 -19.85 15.04 -47.61
N ALA A 19 -19.49 15.88 -48.57
CA ALA A 19 -18.83 15.46 -49.80
C ALA A 19 -17.37 15.03 -49.57
N HIS A 20 -16.61 15.79 -48.77
CA HIS A 20 -15.15 15.64 -48.70
C HIS A 20 -14.64 15.00 -47.40
N TYR A 21 -15.42 15.00 -46.31
CA TYR A 21 -14.97 14.38 -45.05
C TYR A 21 -14.68 12.88 -45.16
N PRO A 22 -15.46 12.08 -45.92
CA PRO A 22 -15.19 10.66 -46.06
C PRO A 22 -13.78 10.33 -46.57
N THR A 23 -13.25 11.13 -47.50
CA THR A 23 -11.94 10.89 -48.14
C THR A 23 -10.80 11.71 -47.52
N GLU A 24 -11.05 12.95 -47.08
CA GLU A 24 -10.03 13.88 -46.59
C GLU A 24 -10.00 13.99 -45.04
N GLY A 25 -11.04 13.51 -44.35
CA GLY A 25 -11.18 13.59 -42.90
C GLY A 25 -11.10 15.02 -42.38
N SER A 26 -10.26 15.28 -41.38
CA SER A 26 -10.03 16.66 -40.88
C SER A 26 -9.24 17.54 -41.87
N GLY A 27 -8.72 16.99 -42.96
CA GLY A 27 -8.07 17.73 -44.05
C GLY A 27 -9.00 18.69 -44.78
N VAL A 28 -10.32 18.45 -44.71
CA VAL A 28 -11.39 19.35 -45.22
C VAL A 28 -11.28 20.76 -44.63
N ALA A 29 -10.54 20.97 -43.54
CA ALA A 29 -10.22 22.28 -43.00
C ALA A 29 -9.66 23.25 -44.06
N ALA A 30 -8.91 22.76 -45.06
CA ALA A 30 -8.41 23.59 -46.16
C ALA A 30 -9.56 24.19 -47.01
N ARG A 31 -10.71 23.51 -47.08
CA ARG A 31 -11.91 23.93 -47.84
C ARG A 31 -12.91 24.72 -47.00
N LEU A 32 -12.71 24.78 -45.69
CA LEU A 32 -13.59 25.44 -44.73
C LEU A 32 -12.82 26.50 -43.93
N PRO A 33 -12.40 27.61 -44.58
CA PRO A 33 -11.68 28.68 -43.89
C PRO A 33 -12.54 29.25 -42.76
N GLY A 34 -11.99 29.30 -41.55
CA GLY A 34 -12.71 29.72 -40.33
C GLY A 34 -13.25 28.57 -39.47
N ARG A 35 -13.11 27.31 -39.90
CA ARG A 35 -13.39 26.14 -39.06
C ARG A 35 -12.09 25.47 -38.61
N SER A 36 -11.94 25.29 -37.30
CA SER A 36 -10.84 24.47 -36.77
C SER A 36 -11.08 22.99 -37.07
N ARG A 37 -10.00 22.20 -37.18
CA ARG A 37 -10.06 20.74 -37.36
C ARG A 37 -10.95 20.06 -36.31
N HIS A 38 -10.92 20.55 -35.07
CA HIS A 38 -11.77 20.05 -33.99
C HIS A 38 -13.26 20.33 -34.24
N ALA A 39 -13.63 21.54 -34.68
CA ALA A 39 -15.02 21.87 -35.00
C ALA A 39 -15.57 20.99 -36.14
N ILE A 40 -14.74 20.71 -37.14
CA ILE A 40 -15.04 19.81 -38.26
C ILE A 40 -15.31 18.38 -37.76
N GLN A 41 -14.41 17.82 -36.95
CA GLN A 41 -14.58 16.48 -36.37
C GLN A 41 -15.86 16.37 -35.52
N VAL A 42 -16.10 17.35 -34.65
CA VAL A 42 -17.32 17.38 -33.81
C VAL A 42 -18.57 17.45 -34.67
N LYS A 43 -18.57 18.24 -35.74
CA LYS A 43 -19.73 18.35 -36.63
C LYS A 43 -19.93 17.08 -37.46
N ALA A 44 -18.86 16.51 -38.01
CA ALA A 44 -18.90 15.26 -38.75
C ALA A 44 -19.46 14.12 -37.90
N HIS A 45 -19.00 13.99 -36.64
CA HIS A 45 -19.56 13.04 -35.69
C HIS A 45 -21.06 13.26 -35.45
N LYS A 46 -21.50 14.51 -35.26
CA LYS A 46 -22.94 14.83 -35.11
C LYS A 46 -23.77 14.52 -36.35
N LEU A 47 -23.14 14.44 -37.52
CA LEU A 47 -23.78 14.09 -38.78
C LEU A 47 -23.65 12.59 -39.11
N GLY A 48 -22.98 11.80 -38.26
CA GLY A 48 -22.72 10.38 -38.50
C GLY A 48 -21.75 10.12 -39.67
N LEU A 49 -20.90 11.08 -40.00
CA LEU A 49 -19.93 10.94 -41.11
C LEU A 49 -18.69 10.17 -40.63
N GLU A 50 -18.36 9.12 -41.36
CA GLU A 50 -17.12 8.36 -41.19
C GLU A 50 -16.08 8.82 -42.20
N THR A 51 -14.81 8.49 -41.95
CA THR A 51 -13.70 8.83 -42.86
C THR A 51 -12.73 7.65 -42.99
N THR A 52 -12.28 7.41 -44.23
CA THR A 52 -11.21 6.45 -44.52
C THR A 52 -9.83 7.09 -44.44
N HIS A 53 -9.76 8.41 -44.35
CA HIS A 53 -8.51 9.16 -44.22
C HIS A 53 -7.76 8.77 -42.92
N ARG A 54 -6.52 8.32 -43.06
CA ARG A 54 -5.67 7.94 -41.92
C ARG A 54 -4.38 8.78 -41.91
N GLY A 55 -4.30 9.73 -40.98
CA GLY A 55 -3.08 10.51 -40.75
C GLY A 55 -2.09 9.81 -39.81
N PRO A 56 -0.81 10.21 -39.81
CA PRO A 56 0.18 9.72 -38.86
C PRO A 56 -0.14 10.17 -37.42
N ALA A 57 0.47 9.50 -36.44
CA ALA A 57 0.36 9.91 -35.05
C ALA A 57 0.89 11.34 -34.87
N PRO A 58 0.21 12.21 -34.08
CA PRO A 58 0.79 13.48 -33.70
C PRO A 58 2.09 13.25 -32.91
N ALA A 59 3.15 13.98 -33.26
CA ALA A 59 4.38 13.97 -32.48
C ALA A 59 4.11 14.44 -31.05
N THR A 60 4.75 13.80 -30.07
CA THR A 60 4.62 14.20 -28.66
C THR A 60 5.27 15.57 -28.46
N ARG A 61 4.61 16.48 -27.75
CA ARG A 61 5.20 17.80 -27.45
C ARG A 61 6.27 17.77 -26.36
N LEU A 62 6.25 16.73 -25.53
CA LEU A 62 7.26 16.47 -24.50
C LEU A 62 8.23 15.41 -25.02
N GLN A 63 9.46 15.82 -25.30
CA GLN A 63 10.56 15.01 -25.81
C GLN A 63 11.91 15.51 -25.27
N GLY A 64 12.93 14.64 -25.30
CA GLY A 64 14.30 14.96 -24.86
C GLY A 64 14.32 15.58 -23.46
N ALA A 65 15.10 16.67 -23.29
CA ALA A 65 15.28 17.34 -22.02
C ALA A 65 13.96 17.77 -21.34
N SER A 66 12.94 18.17 -22.11
CA SER A 66 11.63 18.55 -21.56
C SER A 66 10.89 17.34 -20.95
N LEU A 67 11.06 16.16 -21.52
CA LEU A 67 10.50 14.92 -20.98
C LEU A 67 11.27 14.48 -19.74
N ASP A 68 12.60 14.62 -19.74
CA ASP A 68 13.44 14.27 -18.58
C ASP A 68 13.09 15.14 -17.37
N GLU A 69 12.89 16.44 -17.58
CA GLU A 69 12.44 17.37 -16.55
C GLU A 69 11.01 17.03 -16.08
N ALA A 70 10.09 16.70 -17.00
CA ALA A 70 8.75 16.25 -16.63
C ALA A 70 8.76 14.98 -15.76
N ILE A 71 9.71 14.07 -16.00
CA ILE A 71 9.90 12.87 -15.18
C ILE A 71 10.46 13.24 -13.81
N ARG A 72 11.44 14.15 -13.72
CA ARG A 72 11.97 14.64 -12.43
C ARG A 72 10.88 15.29 -11.59
N LEU A 73 10.11 16.21 -12.18
CA LEU A 73 8.97 16.88 -11.54
C LEU A 73 7.95 15.85 -11.00
N ARG A 74 7.79 14.72 -11.69
CA ARG A 74 6.89 13.63 -11.26
C ARG A 74 7.48 12.76 -10.15
N GLU A 75 8.71 12.28 -10.29
CA GLU A 75 9.30 11.29 -9.39
C GLU A 75 9.95 11.92 -8.15
N ILE A 76 10.50 13.13 -8.26
CA ILE A 76 11.13 13.82 -7.13
C ILE A 76 10.12 14.74 -6.46
N ASP A 77 9.59 15.73 -7.19
CA ASP A 77 8.72 16.78 -6.62
C ASP A 77 7.27 16.32 -6.42
N LYS A 78 6.94 15.10 -6.85
CA LYS A 78 5.62 14.47 -6.74
C LYS A 78 4.48 15.33 -7.33
N LEU A 79 4.79 16.11 -8.37
CA LEU A 79 3.79 16.94 -9.04
C LEU A 79 2.74 16.09 -9.78
N SER A 80 1.52 16.62 -9.82
CA SER A 80 0.42 16.02 -10.58
C SER A 80 0.61 16.22 -12.09
N PHE A 81 0.02 15.34 -12.91
CA PHE A 81 0.08 15.50 -14.37
C PHE A 81 -0.58 16.80 -14.85
N ALA A 82 -1.59 17.31 -14.12
CA ALA A 82 -2.18 18.62 -14.39
C ALA A 82 -1.21 19.78 -14.10
N ALA A 83 -0.40 19.67 -13.04
CA ALA A 83 0.64 20.67 -12.75
C ALA A 83 1.76 20.63 -13.79
N ILE A 84 2.22 19.43 -14.15
CA ILE A 84 3.22 19.21 -15.21
C ILE A 84 2.70 19.75 -16.55
N GLY A 85 1.44 19.45 -16.91
CA GLY A 85 0.83 19.97 -18.13
C GLY A 85 0.84 21.50 -18.18
N ARG A 86 0.45 22.17 -17.08
CA ARG A 86 0.53 23.63 -16.97
C ARG A 86 1.96 24.15 -17.10
N HIS A 87 2.93 23.50 -16.48
CA HIS A 87 4.34 23.89 -16.52
C HIS A 87 4.90 23.89 -17.95
N PHE A 88 4.54 22.90 -18.76
CA PHE A 88 5.02 22.76 -20.14
C PHE A 88 4.06 23.26 -21.22
N GLY A 89 2.93 23.87 -20.86
CA GLY A 89 1.92 24.32 -21.84
C GLY A 89 1.27 23.18 -22.64
N VAL A 90 1.18 21.97 -22.07
CA VAL A 90 0.53 20.80 -22.68
C VAL A 90 -0.67 20.35 -21.87
N CYS A 91 -1.62 19.63 -22.49
CA CYS A 91 -2.75 19.09 -21.74
C CYS A 91 -2.31 17.97 -20.80
N GLU A 92 -3.05 17.77 -19.72
CA GLU A 92 -2.77 16.73 -18.71
C GLU A 92 -2.63 15.33 -19.33
N ALA A 93 -3.49 14.99 -20.30
CA ALA A 93 -3.46 13.70 -20.96
C ALA A 93 -2.16 13.49 -21.76
N SER A 94 -1.67 14.52 -22.44
CA SER A 94 -0.39 14.47 -23.15
C SER A 94 0.79 14.31 -22.18
N ALA A 95 0.81 15.07 -21.09
CA ALA A 95 1.83 14.92 -20.04
C ALA A 95 1.80 13.52 -19.42
N CYS A 96 0.61 13.03 -19.05
CA CYS A 96 0.40 11.71 -18.49
C CYS A 96 0.91 10.60 -19.43
N ASN A 97 0.53 10.63 -20.70
CA ASN A 97 0.93 9.62 -21.67
C ASN A 97 2.44 9.61 -21.89
N ALA A 98 3.05 10.78 -22.13
CA ALA A 98 4.49 10.89 -22.37
C ALA A 98 5.31 10.39 -21.18
N VAL A 99 5.00 10.87 -19.97
CA VAL A 99 5.71 10.48 -18.75
C VAL A 99 5.48 9.00 -18.41
N THR A 100 4.26 8.47 -18.59
CA THR A 100 3.97 7.06 -18.29
C THR A 100 4.71 6.10 -19.22
N ILE A 101 4.81 6.43 -20.52
CA ILE A 101 5.57 5.63 -21.49
C ILE A 101 7.06 5.66 -21.12
N ALA A 102 7.63 6.83 -20.88
CA ALA A 102 9.05 6.95 -20.54
C ALA A 102 9.40 6.29 -19.20
N LEU A 103 8.53 6.39 -18.20
CA LEU A 103 8.71 5.69 -16.92
C LEU A 103 8.63 4.18 -17.04
N CYS A 104 7.82 3.65 -17.97
CA CYS A 104 7.76 2.22 -18.25
C CYS A 104 9.16 1.71 -18.65
N GLU A 105 9.79 2.37 -19.61
CA GLU A 105 11.13 2.01 -20.11
C GLU A 105 12.20 2.17 -19.05
N ARG A 106 12.23 3.31 -18.33
CA ARG A 106 13.19 3.56 -17.25
C ARG A 106 13.11 2.55 -16.10
N ARG A 107 11.94 1.91 -15.91
CA ARG A 107 11.73 0.86 -14.91
C ARG A 107 12.06 -0.55 -15.43
N GLY A 108 12.64 -0.66 -16.63
CA GLY A 108 13.00 -1.93 -17.26
C GLY A 108 11.83 -2.68 -17.87
N TYR A 109 10.68 -2.02 -18.08
CA TYR A 109 9.52 -2.62 -18.75
C TYR A 109 9.41 -2.15 -20.19
N ARG A 110 8.91 -3.03 -21.06
CA ARG A 110 8.65 -2.72 -22.46
C ARG A 110 7.25 -2.12 -22.62
N PRO A 111 7.08 -0.91 -23.18
CA PRO A 111 5.76 -0.37 -23.51
C PRO A 111 4.95 -1.31 -24.43
N ALA A 112 3.62 -1.21 -24.40
CA ALA A 112 2.76 -1.95 -25.31
C ALA A 112 2.96 -1.45 -26.74
N GLU A 113 2.99 -2.39 -27.68
CA GLU A 113 3.26 -2.14 -29.08
C GLU A 113 2.18 -1.22 -29.68
N ARG A 114 2.63 -0.23 -30.46
CA ARG A 114 1.76 0.73 -31.15
C ARG A 114 2.02 0.69 -32.64
N ASP A 115 0.98 0.97 -33.42
CA ASP A 115 1.12 1.16 -34.86
C ASP A 115 1.69 2.56 -35.18
N GLY A 116 2.02 2.82 -36.45
CA GLY A 116 2.51 4.13 -36.90
C GLY A 116 1.52 5.30 -36.70
N ARG A 117 0.30 5.01 -36.21
CA ARG A 117 -0.74 5.99 -35.89
C ARG A 117 -0.83 6.24 -34.37
N GLY A 118 0.01 5.57 -33.59
CA GLY A 118 0.05 5.69 -32.13
C GLY A 118 -1.06 4.92 -31.42
N CYS A 119 -1.87 4.14 -32.14
CA CYS A 119 -2.86 3.23 -31.58
C CYS A 119 -2.18 1.96 -31.08
N LEU A 120 -2.76 1.26 -30.10
CA LEU A 120 -2.24 -0.05 -29.70
C LEU A 120 -2.36 -1.04 -30.86
N ALA A 121 -1.23 -1.67 -31.21
CA ALA A 121 -1.19 -2.76 -32.18
C ALA A 121 -1.83 -4.03 -31.59
N PRO A 122 -2.23 -5.01 -32.41
CA PRO A 122 -2.80 -6.27 -31.92
C PRO A 122 -1.96 -6.94 -30.82
N ALA A 123 -0.64 -7.02 -31.01
CA ALA A 123 0.29 -7.56 -30.01
C ALA A 123 0.24 -6.79 -28.66
N GLY A 124 0.15 -5.46 -28.71
CA GLY A 124 0.04 -4.62 -27.51
C GLY A 124 -1.30 -4.80 -26.80
N ILE A 125 -2.38 -4.98 -27.56
CA ILE A 125 -3.70 -5.32 -27.03
C ILE A 125 -3.66 -6.69 -26.34
N ASP A 126 -3.02 -7.69 -26.94
CA ASP A 126 -2.93 -9.04 -26.37
C ASP A 126 -2.14 -9.06 -25.07
N ARG A 127 -1.01 -8.35 -24.99
CA ARG A 127 -0.26 -8.17 -23.72
C ARG A 127 -1.09 -7.51 -22.63
N LEU A 128 -1.85 -6.48 -22.99
CA LEU A 128 -2.74 -5.79 -22.06
C LEU A 128 -3.87 -6.73 -21.58
N ARG A 129 -4.51 -7.45 -22.50
CA ARG A 129 -5.55 -8.44 -22.20
C ARG A 129 -5.02 -9.59 -21.35
N TYR A 130 -3.81 -10.04 -21.60
CA TYR A 130 -3.14 -11.05 -20.78
C TYR A 130 -2.96 -10.56 -19.34
N ALA A 131 -2.47 -9.33 -19.14
CA ALA A 131 -2.32 -8.75 -17.81
C ALA A 131 -3.68 -8.60 -17.09
N LEU A 132 -4.73 -8.21 -17.82
CA LEU A 132 -6.10 -8.17 -17.30
C LEU A 132 -6.61 -9.55 -16.89
N LYS A 133 -6.36 -10.58 -17.71
CA LYS A 133 -6.75 -11.98 -17.45
C LYS A 133 -6.03 -12.54 -16.22
N LYS A 134 -4.79 -12.14 -15.99
CA LYS A 134 -4.03 -12.46 -14.76
C LYS A 134 -4.50 -11.69 -13.52
N GLY A 135 -5.51 -10.82 -13.64
CA GLY A 135 -6.04 -10.07 -12.51
C GLY A 135 -5.09 -8.99 -11.99
N MET A 136 -4.13 -8.54 -12.79
CA MET A 136 -3.15 -7.51 -12.39
C MET A 136 -3.83 -6.19 -11.99
N LYS A 137 -3.24 -5.45 -11.04
CA LYS A 137 -3.80 -4.16 -10.60
C LYS A 137 -3.69 -3.15 -11.74
N GLY A 138 -4.70 -2.31 -11.91
CA GLY A 138 -4.74 -1.34 -13.01
C GLY A 138 -3.54 -0.38 -13.04
N ILE A 139 -2.96 -0.05 -11.88
CA ILE A 139 -1.74 0.78 -11.81
C ILE A 139 -0.49 0.03 -12.27
N GLU A 140 -0.38 -1.26 -11.96
CA GLU A 140 0.74 -2.10 -12.41
C GLU A 140 0.70 -2.28 -13.93
N ILE A 141 -0.49 -2.46 -14.51
CA ILE A 141 -0.65 -2.53 -15.97
C ILE A 141 -0.18 -1.23 -16.63
N GLN A 142 -0.53 -0.06 -16.08
CA GLN A 142 -0.08 1.23 -16.60
C GLN A 142 1.44 1.35 -16.59
N LEU A 143 2.07 1.00 -15.46
CA LEU A 143 3.52 1.11 -15.27
C LEU A 143 4.31 0.09 -16.09
N ARG A 144 3.78 -1.12 -16.30
CA ARG A 144 4.45 -2.20 -17.04
C ARG A 144 4.27 -2.13 -18.55
N LEU A 145 3.21 -1.47 -19.01
CA LEU A 145 2.87 -1.41 -20.44
C LEU A 145 2.91 0.02 -21.00
N GLY A 146 3.23 1.04 -20.20
CA GLY A 146 3.27 2.42 -20.69
C GLY A 146 1.92 2.90 -21.24
N VAL A 147 0.81 2.46 -20.63
CA VAL A 147 -0.55 2.81 -21.06
C VAL A 147 -1.27 3.64 -20.00
N SER A 148 -2.24 4.45 -20.40
CA SER A 148 -3.01 5.27 -19.47
C SER A 148 -4.07 4.48 -18.72
N ALA A 149 -4.50 4.97 -17.54
CA ALA A 149 -5.61 4.39 -16.78
C ALA A 149 -6.90 4.29 -17.60
N ALA A 150 -7.13 5.26 -18.50
CA ALA A 150 -8.28 5.28 -19.40
C ALA A 150 -8.23 4.11 -20.40
N CYS A 151 -7.06 3.88 -21.01
CA CYS A 151 -6.82 2.76 -21.91
C CYS A 151 -7.05 1.40 -21.21
N VAL A 152 -6.49 1.19 -20.02
CA VAL A 152 -6.70 -0.05 -19.24
C VAL A 152 -8.18 -0.27 -18.94
N SER A 153 -8.88 0.79 -18.51
CA SER A 153 -10.31 0.73 -18.17
C SER A 153 -11.17 0.42 -19.40
N GLU A 154 -10.84 1.02 -20.54
CA GLU A 154 -11.52 0.78 -21.80
C GLU A 154 -11.31 -0.64 -22.30
N GLN A 155 -10.08 -1.13 -22.33
CA GLN A 155 -9.78 -2.48 -22.78
C GLN A 155 -10.40 -3.54 -21.87
N ARG A 156 -10.46 -3.31 -20.54
CA ARG A 156 -11.22 -4.16 -19.62
C ARG A 156 -12.70 -4.23 -19.99
N ARG A 157 -13.35 -3.10 -20.30
CA ARG A 157 -14.77 -3.07 -20.71
C ARG A 157 -14.98 -3.80 -22.03
N ARG A 158 -14.15 -3.53 -23.03
CA ARG A 158 -14.22 -4.16 -24.36
C ARG A 158 -14.04 -5.68 -24.24
N TYR A 159 -12.99 -6.11 -23.54
CA TYR A 159 -12.69 -7.53 -23.39
C TYR A 159 -13.74 -8.28 -22.56
N ASN A 160 -14.28 -7.68 -21.49
CA ASN A 160 -15.42 -8.26 -20.78
C ASN A 160 -16.65 -8.44 -21.68
N ARG A 161 -16.97 -7.45 -22.52
CA ARG A 161 -18.08 -7.55 -23.48
C ARG A 161 -17.88 -8.72 -24.45
N GLU A 162 -16.66 -8.88 -24.97
CA GLU A 162 -16.31 -10.00 -25.84
C GLU A 162 -16.38 -11.36 -25.14
N LEU A 163 -15.93 -11.45 -23.88
CA LEU A 163 -16.04 -12.68 -23.09
C LEU A 163 -17.50 -13.07 -22.86
N LEU A 164 -18.33 -12.11 -22.45
CA LEU A 164 -19.77 -12.32 -22.24
C LEU A 164 -20.48 -12.75 -23.54
N ALA A 165 -20.17 -12.10 -24.66
CA ALA A 165 -20.72 -12.46 -25.98
C ALA A 165 -20.33 -13.89 -26.41
N ARG A 166 -19.22 -14.42 -25.89
CA ARG A 166 -18.75 -15.80 -26.12
C ARG A 166 -19.18 -16.79 -25.03
N GLY A 167 -20.07 -16.39 -24.12
CA GLY A 167 -20.51 -17.23 -23.00
C GLY A 167 -19.42 -17.51 -21.95
N LYS A 168 -18.32 -16.74 -21.93
CA LYS A 168 -17.21 -16.92 -21.00
C LYS A 168 -17.37 -16.02 -19.77
N ALA A 169 -16.84 -16.48 -18.64
CA ALA A 169 -16.77 -15.70 -17.41
C ALA A 169 -16.04 -14.36 -17.64
N PRO A 170 -16.47 -13.27 -16.98
CA PRO A 170 -15.80 -11.99 -17.08
C PRO A 170 -14.40 -12.04 -16.46
N LEU A 171 -13.58 -11.04 -16.80
CA LEU A 171 -12.24 -10.88 -16.24
C LEU A 171 -12.27 -10.82 -14.71
N PRO A 172 -11.25 -11.38 -14.03
CA PRO A 172 -11.14 -11.28 -12.59
C PRO A 172 -11.05 -9.82 -12.14
N PRO A 173 -11.46 -9.53 -10.89
CA PRO A 173 -11.29 -8.21 -10.31
C PRO A 173 -9.81 -7.79 -10.32
N PRO A 174 -9.49 -6.51 -10.52
CA PRO A 174 -8.11 -6.06 -10.44
C PRO A 174 -7.50 -6.36 -9.07
N GLY A 175 -6.24 -6.79 -9.04
CA GLY A 175 -5.55 -7.22 -7.83
C GLY A 175 -6.06 -8.53 -7.24
N GLY A 176 -6.71 -9.39 -8.02
CA GLY A 176 -7.22 -10.68 -7.53
C GLY A 176 -8.33 -10.58 -6.48
N GLY A 177 -8.97 -9.41 -6.35
CA GLY A 177 -9.98 -9.16 -5.33
C GLY A 177 -9.46 -8.47 -4.08
N GLU A 178 -8.14 -8.23 -3.97
CA GLU A 178 -7.58 -7.44 -2.88
C GLU A 178 -8.13 -6.02 -2.86
N ALA A 179 -8.50 -5.54 -1.66
CA ALA A 179 -8.94 -4.17 -1.48
C ALA A 179 -7.76 -3.19 -1.57
N TYR A 180 -7.61 -2.53 -2.73
CA TYR A 180 -6.64 -1.45 -2.93
C TYR A 180 -7.34 -0.10 -3.18
N SER A 181 -6.56 0.98 -3.17
CA SER A 181 -7.08 2.36 -3.23
C SER A 181 -7.86 2.72 -4.50
N GLY A 182 -7.72 1.91 -5.57
CA GLY A 182 -8.40 2.10 -6.84
C GLY A 182 -9.69 1.30 -7.00
N VAL A 183 -10.09 0.48 -6.01
CA VAL A 183 -11.38 -0.21 -6.02
C VAL A 183 -12.51 0.80 -5.79
N LYS A 184 -13.56 0.76 -6.61
CA LYS A 184 -14.74 1.61 -6.43
C LYS A 184 -15.52 1.15 -5.21
N LEU A 185 -15.77 2.07 -4.27
CA LEU A 185 -16.53 1.78 -3.06
C LEU A 185 -18.02 2.10 -3.25
N THR A 186 -18.88 1.18 -2.83
CA THR A 186 -20.33 1.38 -2.81
C THR A 186 -20.71 2.44 -1.76
N SER A 187 -21.95 2.94 -1.83
CA SER A 187 -22.47 3.87 -0.81
C SER A 187 -22.54 3.19 0.57
N ALA A 188 -22.98 1.93 0.61
CA ALA A 188 -23.05 1.13 1.83
C ALA A 188 -21.67 0.95 2.49
N GLN A 189 -20.64 0.58 1.71
CA GLN A 189 -19.27 0.45 2.21
C GLN A 189 -18.74 1.77 2.79
N ARG A 190 -19.03 2.90 2.12
CA ARG A 190 -18.65 4.22 2.64
C ARG A 190 -19.33 4.54 3.96
N LYS A 191 -20.65 4.28 4.07
CA LYS A 191 -21.41 4.49 5.31
C LYS A 191 -20.87 3.61 6.45
N ALA A 192 -20.56 2.35 6.20
CA ALA A 192 -19.98 1.44 7.19
C ALA A 192 -18.61 1.93 7.68
N VAL A 193 -17.74 2.40 6.78
CA VAL A 193 -16.45 3.01 7.15
C VAL A 193 -16.63 4.27 8.00
N GLU A 194 -17.59 5.13 7.65
CA GLU A 194 -17.89 6.34 8.42
C GLU A 194 -18.44 5.99 9.82
N ALA A 195 -19.33 4.99 9.93
CA ALA A 195 -19.86 4.50 11.21
C ALA A 195 -18.72 4.03 12.14
N LEU A 196 -17.79 3.22 11.63
CA LEU A 196 -16.63 2.77 12.42
C LEU A 196 -15.74 3.95 12.90
N PHE A 197 -15.64 5.04 12.13
CA PHE A 197 -14.97 6.25 12.60
C PHE A 197 -15.76 6.97 13.69
N MET A 198 -17.09 6.97 13.61
CA MET A 198 -17.98 7.51 14.65
C MET A 198 -18.05 6.62 15.90
N GLU A 199 -17.61 5.37 15.82
CA GLU A 199 -17.36 4.51 16.99
C GLU A 199 -15.99 4.81 17.66
N GLY A 200 -15.21 5.74 17.11
CA GLY A 200 -13.89 6.14 17.64
C GLY A 200 -12.73 5.28 17.13
N PHE A 201 -12.94 4.33 16.23
CA PHE A 201 -11.85 3.50 15.71
C PHE A 201 -10.85 4.33 14.88
N GLY A 202 -9.58 3.93 14.97
CA GLY A 202 -8.50 4.50 14.17
C GLY A 202 -8.46 3.89 12.77
N THR A 203 -7.87 4.60 11.80
CA THR A 203 -7.86 4.20 10.39
C THR A 203 -7.40 2.76 10.13
N ALA A 204 -6.42 2.25 10.87
CA ALA A 204 -5.96 0.87 10.72
C ALA A 204 -7.05 -0.15 11.09
N LYS A 205 -7.70 0.01 12.26
CA LYS A 205 -8.80 -0.85 12.70
C LYS A 205 -10.01 -0.74 11.78
N VAL A 206 -10.31 0.47 11.30
CA VAL A 206 -11.40 0.68 10.34
C VAL A 206 -11.13 -0.07 9.02
N SER A 207 -9.90 0.00 8.50
CA SER A 207 -9.51 -0.71 7.28
C SER A 207 -9.65 -2.23 7.43
N GLU A 208 -9.17 -2.77 8.55
CA GLU A 208 -9.28 -4.20 8.90
C GLU A 208 -10.74 -4.65 8.99
N ARG A 209 -11.57 -3.93 9.77
CA ARG A 209 -12.97 -4.30 10.00
C ARG A 209 -13.88 -4.13 8.79
N SER A 210 -13.62 -3.11 7.96
CA SER A 210 -14.45 -2.84 6.78
C SER A 210 -14.01 -3.58 5.52
N GLY A 211 -12.82 -4.22 5.55
CA GLY A 211 -12.19 -4.76 4.35
C GLY A 211 -11.84 -3.71 3.29
N VAL A 212 -11.93 -2.40 3.61
CA VAL A 212 -11.61 -1.30 2.70
C VAL A 212 -10.14 -0.92 2.86
N SER A 213 -9.47 -0.60 1.74
CA SER A 213 -8.06 -0.22 1.77
C SER A 213 -7.80 0.98 2.71
N LYS A 214 -6.68 0.94 3.44
CA LYS A 214 -6.24 1.99 4.37
C LYS A 214 -6.27 3.37 3.73
N THR A 215 -5.75 3.51 2.50
CA THR A 215 -5.74 4.75 1.72
C THR A 215 -7.14 5.29 1.45
N SER A 216 -8.10 4.41 1.14
CA SER A 216 -9.49 4.79 0.95
C SER A 216 -10.13 5.24 2.27
N CYS A 217 -9.86 4.55 3.38
CA CYS A 217 -10.30 4.96 4.71
C CYS A 217 -9.76 6.35 5.10
N ILE A 218 -8.50 6.67 4.79
CA ILE A 218 -7.91 8.00 5.02
C ILE A 218 -8.69 9.08 4.27
N ARG A 219 -8.99 8.85 2.98
CA ARG A 219 -9.75 9.80 2.15
C ARG A 219 -11.17 9.99 2.66
N ILE A 220 -11.83 8.90 3.10
CA ILE A 220 -13.17 8.96 3.71
C ILE A 220 -13.11 9.76 5.01
N ARG A 221 -12.17 9.45 5.91
CA ARG A 221 -11.97 10.20 7.15
C ARG A 221 -11.77 11.69 6.91
N ALA A 222 -10.90 12.07 5.97
CA ALA A 222 -10.64 13.48 5.67
C ALA A 222 -11.88 14.23 5.12
N ARG A 223 -12.81 13.53 4.44
CA ARG A 223 -14.09 14.10 4.01
C ARG A 223 -15.08 14.17 5.17
N LEU A 224 -15.12 13.14 6.01
CA LEU A 224 -15.98 13.08 7.20
C LEU A 224 -15.63 14.19 8.18
N VAL A 225 -14.36 14.36 8.53
CA VAL A 225 -13.88 15.45 9.40
C VAL A 225 -14.31 16.81 8.87
N ARG A 226 -14.06 17.11 7.59
CA ARG A 226 -14.49 18.37 6.96
C ARG A 226 -16.00 18.57 6.97
N ARG A 227 -16.79 17.49 6.96
CA ARG A 227 -18.26 17.55 6.98
C ARG A 227 -18.78 17.76 8.40
N LEU A 228 -18.17 17.12 9.40
CA LEU A 228 -18.49 17.30 10.82
C LEU A 228 -18.10 18.69 11.30
N HIS A 229 -16.92 19.17 10.92
CA HIS A 229 -16.44 20.51 11.27
C HIS A 229 -17.43 21.61 10.82
N ARG A 230 -17.97 21.51 9.60
CA ARG A 230 -19.01 22.42 9.09
C ARG A 230 -20.32 22.38 9.89
N LYS A 231 -20.55 21.34 10.68
CA LYS A 231 -21.71 21.18 11.57
C LYS A 231 -21.36 21.51 13.04
N GLY A 232 -20.17 22.03 13.32
CA GLY A 232 -19.69 22.23 14.69
C GLY A 232 -19.41 20.93 15.47
N GLN A 233 -19.32 19.79 14.78
CA GLN A 233 -19.09 18.49 15.38
C GLN A 233 -17.65 18.00 15.09
N SER A 234 -17.13 17.11 15.93
CA SER A 234 -15.85 16.43 15.70
C SER A 234 -16.01 14.90 15.73
N LEU A 235 -14.97 14.19 15.26
CA LEU A 235 -14.91 12.75 15.47
C LEU A 235 -14.66 12.46 16.96
N PRO A 236 -15.21 11.36 17.51
CA PRO A 236 -14.94 10.99 18.90
C PRO A 236 -13.45 10.88 19.19
N GLY A 237 -13.04 11.52 20.30
CA GLY A 237 -11.66 11.63 20.73
C GLY A 237 -10.74 12.47 19.83
N CYS A 238 -11.30 13.21 18.87
CA CYS A 238 -10.57 14.11 17.99
C CYS A 238 -11.03 15.57 18.16
N ASP A 239 -10.12 16.50 17.88
CA ASP A 239 -10.47 17.93 17.76
C ASP A 239 -11.19 18.24 16.44
N ALA A 240 -11.53 19.53 16.25
CA ALA A 240 -12.20 20.04 15.06
C ALA A 240 -11.36 19.87 13.77
N ALA A 241 -10.03 19.82 13.87
CA ALA A 241 -9.12 19.54 12.75
C ALA A 241 -9.01 18.02 12.46
N GLY A 242 -9.62 17.18 13.30
CA GLY A 242 -9.59 15.73 13.22
C GLY A 242 -8.31 15.12 13.80
N VAL A 243 -7.47 15.88 14.51
CA VAL A 243 -6.33 15.36 15.26
C VAL A 243 -6.87 14.62 16.48
N ARG A 244 -6.35 13.41 16.72
CA ARG A 244 -6.82 12.56 17.81
C ARG A 244 -6.07 12.89 19.09
N HIS A 245 -6.79 13.25 20.14
CA HIS A 245 -6.24 13.57 21.46
C HIS A 245 -6.59 12.51 22.50
N ILE A 246 -7.76 11.88 22.36
CA ILE A 246 -8.25 10.85 23.28
C ILE A 246 -8.26 9.52 22.53
N HIS A 247 -7.57 8.54 23.09
CA HIS A 247 -7.59 7.17 22.62
C HIS A 247 -8.48 6.35 23.55
N VAL A 248 -9.37 5.54 22.97
CA VAL A 248 -10.08 4.50 23.74
C VAL A 248 -9.05 3.57 24.36
N GLU A 249 -9.18 3.32 25.67
CA GLU A 249 -8.33 2.40 26.40
C GLU A 249 -8.26 1.04 25.69
N SER A 250 -7.08 0.45 25.70
CA SER A 250 -6.81 -0.81 25.02
C SER A 250 -5.56 -1.46 25.64
N ALA A 251 -5.35 -2.74 25.36
CA ALA A 251 -4.12 -3.46 25.72
C ALA A 251 -2.81 -2.85 25.15
N ARG A 252 -2.87 -1.72 24.43
CA ARG A 252 -1.68 -0.94 24.04
C ARG A 252 -1.24 0.07 25.10
N PHE A 253 -2.11 0.41 26.06
CA PHE A 253 -1.76 1.29 27.17
C PHE A 253 -1.01 0.51 28.23
N VAL A 254 -0.12 1.21 28.94
CA VAL A 254 0.54 0.69 30.14
C VAL A 254 -0.49 0.80 31.26
N THR A 255 -0.72 -0.28 32.00
CA THR A 255 -1.69 -0.29 33.10
C THR A 255 -1.18 0.56 34.27
N ASP A 256 -2.07 0.97 35.17
CA ASP A 256 -1.68 1.76 36.33
C ASP A 256 -0.81 0.95 37.29
N GLU A 257 -1.07 -0.35 37.43
CA GLU A 257 -0.20 -1.29 38.14
C GLU A 257 1.22 -1.31 37.53
N GLN A 258 1.35 -1.40 36.20
CA GLN A 258 2.66 -1.33 35.54
C GLN A 258 3.36 0.02 35.75
N ARG A 259 2.62 1.12 35.82
CA ARG A 259 3.18 2.45 36.10
C ARG A 259 3.70 2.52 37.53
N LEU A 260 2.95 2.02 38.51
CA LEU A 260 3.35 1.97 39.92
C LEU A 260 4.62 1.14 40.09
N LEU A 261 4.62 -0.10 39.59
CA LEU A 261 5.80 -0.97 39.62
C LEU A 261 7.02 -0.34 38.94
N LEU A 262 6.83 0.36 37.81
CA LEU A 262 7.94 1.04 37.16
C LEU A 262 8.51 2.16 38.04
N ARG A 263 7.64 2.94 38.69
CA ARG A 263 8.07 4.04 39.57
C ARG A 263 8.82 3.50 40.79
N GLU A 264 8.34 2.41 41.40
CA GLU A 264 9.03 1.72 42.50
C GLU A 264 10.42 1.24 42.07
N MET A 265 10.53 0.53 40.94
CA MET A 265 11.82 0.07 40.41
C MET A 265 12.80 1.22 40.13
N LEU A 266 12.32 2.38 39.68
CA LEU A 266 13.16 3.56 39.45
C LEU A 266 13.66 4.17 40.78
N LEU A 267 12.82 4.19 41.81
CA LEU A 267 13.22 4.61 43.16
C LEU A 267 14.24 3.65 43.78
N ASP A 268 14.13 2.35 43.48
CA ASP A 268 15.11 1.31 43.81
C ASP A 268 16.38 1.36 42.94
N ARG A 269 16.56 2.44 42.18
CA ARG A 269 17.74 2.71 41.36
C ARG A 269 17.95 1.70 40.23
N ILE A 270 16.92 0.96 39.82
CA ILE A 270 17.02 0.04 38.68
C ILE A 270 17.06 0.88 37.39
N PRO A 271 18.00 0.61 36.45
CA PRO A 271 18.05 1.32 35.18
C PRO A 271 16.73 1.24 34.41
N VAL A 272 16.28 2.37 33.87
CA VAL A 272 15.00 2.52 33.13
C VAL A 272 14.80 1.43 32.08
N ARG A 273 15.84 1.13 31.29
CA ARG A 273 15.76 0.10 30.24
C ARG A 273 15.50 -1.30 30.82
N ARG A 274 16.10 -1.61 31.96
CA ARG A 274 15.92 -2.90 32.64
C ARG A 274 14.54 -2.99 33.24
N ALA A 275 14.10 -1.96 33.98
CA ALA A 275 12.75 -1.91 34.54
C ALA A 275 11.67 -1.97 33.45
N ALA A 276 11.84 -1.24 32.35
CA ALA A 276 10.92 -1.28 31.21
C ALA A 276 10.82 -2.67 30.59
N ARG A 277 11.97 -3.33 30.40
CA ARG A 277 12.04 -4.70 29.88
C ARG A 277 11.35 -5.68 30.84
N ASP A 278 11.65 -5.58 32.13
CA ASP A 278 11.14 -6.49 33.16
C ASP A 278 9.64 -6.30 33.42
N LEU A 279 9.06 -5.15 33.05
CA LEU A 279 7.64 -4.83 33.15
C LEU A 279 6.88 -4.89 31.82
N ALA A 280 7.52 -5.31 30.72
CA ALA A 280 6.93 -5.31 29.37
C ALA A 280 6.39 -3.91 28.93
N ILE A 281 7.12 -2.86 29.28
CA ILE A 281 6.85 -1.47 28.92
C ILE A 281 7.75 -1.06 27.74
N GLY A 282 7.19 -0.33 26.78
CA GLY A 282 7.97 0.19 25.65
C GLY A 282 8.94 1.27 26.12
N GLY A 283 10.17 1.27 25.59
CA GLY A 283 11.25 2.15 26.05
C GLY A 283 10.85 3.63 26.12
N SER A 284 10.28 4.19 25.05
CA SER A 284 9.85 5.60 25.02
C SER A 284 8.82 5.93 26.11
N THR A 285 7.88 5.02 26.38
CA THR A 285 6.88 5.20 27.43
C THR A 285 7.51 5.17 28.81
N ALA A 286 8.48 4.27 29.04
CA ALA A 286 9.18 4.18 30.32
C ALA A 286 10.02 5.44 30.62
N TYR A 287 10.70 6.00 29.62
CA TYR A 287 11.44 7.26 29.78
C TYR A 287 10.50 8.43 30.09
N ARG A 288 9.33 8.50 29.45
CA ARG A 288 8.32 9.52 29.78
C ARG A 288 7.84 9.40 31.24
N ILE A 289 7.55 8.18 31.71
CA ILE A 289 7.15 7.94 33.11
C ILE A 289 8.27 8.33 34.08
N ARG A 290 9.54 8.05 33.74
CA ARG A 290 10.70 8.52 34.52
C ARG A 290 10.73 10.04 34.63
N ASP A 291 10.52 10.74 33.52
CA ASP A 291 10.59 12.20 33.48
C ASP A 291 9.44 12.84 34.29
N GLU A 292 8.25 12.26 34.21
CA GLU A 292 7.10 12.64 35.04
C GLU A 292 7.41 12.46 36.53
N LEU A 293 7.98 11.31 36.93
CA LEU A 293 8.40 11.04 38.31
C LEU A 293 9.51 12.00 38.77
N ALA A 294 10.50 12.28 37.92
CA ALA A 294 11.57 13.21 38.24
C ALA A 294 11.05 14.64 38.46
N ALA A 295 10.13 15.11 37.63
CA ALA A 295 9.49 16.42 37.77
C ALA A 295 8.60 16.51 39.02
N GLU A 296 7.95 15.41 39.40
CA GLU A 296 7.18 15.30 40.65
C GLU A 296 8.07 15.36 41.89
N LEU A 297 9.14 14.57 41.92
CA LEU A 297 10.13 14.61 43.01
C LEU A 297 10.74 16.01 43.13
N SER A 298 11.10 16.63 42.00
CA SER A 298 11.68 17.98 41.97
C SER A 298 10.75 19.02 42.58
N ARG A 299 9.42 18.93 42.34
CA ARG A 299 8.42 19.81 42.96
C ARG A 299 8.33 19.60 44.47
N ALA A 300 8.61 18.39 44.95
CA ALA A 300 8.67 18.05 46.37
C ALA A 300 10.06 18.30 47.00
N GLY A 301 10.98 19.00 46.31
CA GLY A 301 12.33 19.26 46.80
C GLY A 301 13.24 18.02 46.85
N ARG A 302 12.84 16.91 46.21
CA ARG A 302 13.59 15.65 46.13
C ARG A 302 14.15 15.46 44.73
N THR A 303 15.18 14.63 44.59
CA THR A 303 15.73 14.26 43.28
C THR A 303 15.55 12.77 43.03
N LEU A 304 15.35 12.40 41.75
CA LEU A 304 15.28 10.99 41.38
C LEU A 304 16.66 10.34 41.60
N PRO A 305 16.74 9.20 42.33
CA PRO A 305 18.00 8.54 42.59
C PRO A 305 18.74 8.16 41.30
N THR A 306 20.07 8.32 41.31
CA THR A 306 20.90 7.92 40.16
C THR A 306 20.90 6.38 40.02
N PRO A 307 20.61 5.84 38.82
CA PRO A 307 20.49 4.41 38.61
C PRO A 307 21.80 3.66 38.86
N MET A 308 21.70 2.44 39.38
CA MET A 308 22.82 1.53 39.53
C MET A 308 23.11 0.85 38.19
N LEU A 309 24.15 1.32 37.48
CA LEU A 309 24.55 0.77 36.20
C LEU A 309 25.13 -0.65 36.36
N PRO A 310 24.81 -1.61 35.47
CA PRO A 310 25.40 -2.94 35.49
C PRO A 310 26.91 -2.85 35.26
N GLY A 311 27.71 -3.45 36.15
CA GLY A 311 29.18 -3.40 36.10
C GLY A 311 29.90 -3.23 37.45
N ARG A 312 29.18 -2.99 38.56
CA ARG A 312 29.73 -2.85 39.92
C ARG A 312 29.12 -3.77 41.00
N GLY A 313 28.59 -4.95 40.65
CA GLY A 313 28.14 -5.91 41.66
C GLY A 313 27.41 -7.17 41.16
N ARG A 314 27.95 -8.32 41.56
CA ARG A 314 27.50 -9.74 41.60
C ARG A 314 26.74 -10.37 40.40
N SER A 315 27.16 -11.61 40.13
CA SER A 315 26.65 -12.61 39.18
C SER A 315 25.16 -12.45 38.82
N HIS A 316 24.91 -12.28 37.54
CA HIS A 316 23.57 -12.16 36.99
C HIS A 316 22.83 -13.50 37.11
N ALA A 317 21.63 -13.47 37.70
CA ALA A 317 20.64 -14.52 37.48
C ALA A 317 20.49 -14.73 35.97
N THR A 318 20.63 -15.98 35.51
CA THR A 318 20.51 -16.34 34.10
C THR A 318 19.24 -15.73 33.50
N PRO A 319 19.31 -15.03 32.36
CA PRO A 319 18.12 -14.47 31.71
C PRO A 319 17.09 -15.57 31.54
N ASN A 320 15.89 -15.37 32.08
CA ASN A 320 14.81 -16.34 31.93
C ASN A 320 14.43 -16.40 30.43
N PRO A 321 14.58 -17.55 29.75
CA PRO A 321 14.35 -17.63 28.31
C PRO A 321 12.89 -17.37 27.91
N PHE A 322 11.97 -17.37 28.87
CA PHE A 322 10.53 -17.14 28.67
C PHE A 322 10.07 -15.76 29.16
N TRP A 323 10.99 -14.88 29.59
CA TRP A 323 10.66 -13.53 30.04
C TRP A 323 11.73 -12.51 29.65
N PRO A 324 11.36 -11.35 29.09
CA PRO A 324 10.01 -10.83 28.82
C PRO A 324 9.46 -11.20 27.42
N PRO A 325 8.21 -10.78 27.07
CA PRO A 325 7.72 -10.74 25.69
C PRO A 325 8.73 -10.11 24.71
N ALA A 326 8.98 -10.77 23.58
CA ALA A 326 10.11 -10.44 22.71
C ALA A 326 9.80 -9.36 21.66
N ASN A 327 8.53 -9.21 21.26
CA ASN A 327 8.12 -8.32 20.18
C ASN A 327 6.82 -7.56 20.52
N PRO A 328 6.46 -6.49 19.77
CA PRO A 328 5.26 -5.71 20.08
C PRO A 328 3.96 -6.51 20.11
N LYS A 329 3.83 -7.55 19.28
CA LYS A 329 2.64 -8.42 19.26
C LYS A 329 2.53 -9.20 20.57
N GLU A 330 3.63 -9.75 21.06
CA GLU A 330 3.69 -10.45 22.34
C GLU A 330 3.47 -9.51 23.53
N ILE A 331 4.04 -8.30 23.50
CA ILE A 331 3.78 -7.28 24.54
C ILE A 331 2.28 -6.97 24.63
N PHE A 332 1.59 -6.81 23.49
CA PHE A 332 0.15 -6.57 23.48
C PHE A 332 -0.66 -7.79 23.90
N ALA A 333 -0.18 -9.01 23.61
CA ALA A 333 -0.80 -10.23 24.10
C ALA A 333 -0.70 -10.33 25.62
N PHE A 334 0.49 -10.08 26.18
CA PHE A 334 0.71 -10.03 27.62
C PHE A 334 -0.18 -8.97 28.30
N ARG A 335 -0.29 -7.76 27.73
CA ARG A 335 -1.16 -6.71 28.27
C ARG A 335 -2.66 -7.03 28.21
N ARG A 336 -3.09 -7.98 27.38
CA ARG A 336 -4.48 -8.48 27.46
C ARG A 336 -4.70 -9.33 28.70
N LEU A 337 -3.69 -10.09 29.15
CA LEU A 337 -3.77 -10.84 30.41
C LEU A 337 -3.92 -9.87 31.59
N LEU A 338 -3.19 -8.73 31.56
CA LEU A 338 -3.31 -7.68 32.59
C LEU A 338 -4.70 -7.03 32.69
N GLN A 339 -5.63 -7.32 31.78
CA GLN A 339 -7.02 -6.87 31.90
C GLN A 339 -7.85 -7.76 32.83
N THR A 340 -7.41 -9.00 33.07
CA THR A 340 -8.16 -10.00 33.82
C THR A 340 -7.42 -10.51 35.06
N MET A 341 -6.11 -10.28 35.16
CA MET A 341 -5.28 -10.74 36.27
C MET A 341 -4.19 -9.72 36.61
N GLY A 342 -3.67 -9.76 37.85
CA GLY A 342 -2.60 -8.88 38.30
C GLY A 342 -1.25 -9.16 37.63
N PHE A 343 -0.28 -8.25 37.76
CA PHE A 343 0.98 -8.33 37.01
C PHE A 343 1.77 -9.61 37.29
N THR A 344 1.87 -10.03 38.55
CA THR A 344 2.62 -11.24 38.96
C THR A 344 1.96 -12.50 38.39
N GLU A 345 0.64 -12.60 38.54
CA GLU A 345 -0.14 -13.73 38.01
C GLU A 345 -0.06 -13.79 36.48
N ALA A 346 -0.21 -12.65 35.79
CA ALA A 346 -0.05 -12.57 34.34
C ALA A 346 1.34 -13.01 33.88
N LYS A 347 2.38 -12.62 34.62
CA LYS A 347 3.77 -12.96 34.31
C LYS A 347 4.02 -14.46 34.44
N ASP A 348 3.49 -15.09 35.48
CA ASP A 348 3.63 -16.54 35.65
C ASP A 348 2.78 -17.31 34.64
N HIS A 349 1.56 -16.88 34.37
CA HIS A 349 0.73 -17.45 33.33
C HIS A 349 1.41 -17.35 31.94
N TRP A 350 1.98 -16.20 31.61
CA TRP A 350 2.74 -16.00 30.37
C TRP A 350 3.92 -16.97 30.26
N ARG A 351 4.69 -17.13 31.35
CA ARG A 351 5.82 -18.07 31.38
C ARG A 351 5.34 -19.51 31.17
N GLU A 352 4.21 -19.89 31.74
CA GLU A 352 3.66 -21.24 31.56
C GLU A 352 3.21 -21.47 30.12
N ILE A 353 2.48 -20.54 29.52
CA ILE A 353 2.09 -20.60 28.08
C ILE A 353 3.33 -20.80 27.20
N ARG A 354 4.43 -20.07 27.50
CA ARG A 354 5.67 -20.18 26.72
C ARG A 354 6.42 -21.49 26.96
N ARG A 355 6.39 -22.04 28.17
CA ARG A 355 6.94 -23.36 28.49
C ARG A 355 6.14 -24.45 27.78
N GLU A 356 4.82 -24.39 27.82
CA GLU A 356 3.92 -25.32 27.11
C GLU A 356 4.14 -25.27 25.61
N ALA A 357 4.19 -24.08 25.01
CA ALA A 357 4.47 -23.93 23.58
C ALA A 357 5.82 -24.55 23.21
N ARG A 358 6.86 -24.38 24.04
CA ARG A 358 8.17 -25.00 23.83
C ARG A 358 8.15 -26.52 24.04
N ARG A 359 7.37 -27.03 25.00
CA ARG A 359 7.15 -28.48 25.18
C ARG A 359 6.44 -29.07 23.97
N ALA A 360 5.41 -28.41 23.45
CA ALA A 360 4.67 -28.83 22.26
C ALA A 360 5.53 -28.79 20.99
N GLU A 361 6.29 -27.72 20.77
CA GLU A 361 7.25 -27.62 19.66
C GLU A 361 8.30 -28.73 19.72
N ARG A 362 8.85 -29.00 20.91
CA ARG A 362 9.76 -30.13 21.12
C ARG A 362 9.08 -31.44 20.78
N ALA A 363 7.90 -31.73 21.33
CA ALA A 363 7.15 -32.95 21.06
C ALA A 363 6.87 -33.13 19.56
N GLN A 364 6.40 -32.08 18.88
CA GLN A 364 6.16 -32.11 17.43
C GLN A 364 7.44 -32.37 16.63
N ASN A 365 8.56 -31.78 17.05
CA ASN A 365 9.86 -32.05 16.44
C ASN A 365 10.42 -33.45 16.77
N THR A 366 10.11 -34.04 17.92
CA THR A 366 10.52 -35.42 18.25
C THR A 366 9.88 -36.44 17.34
N TYR A 367 8.65 -36.20 16.88
CA TYR A 367 7.90 -37.10 15.99
C TYR A 367 8.04 -36.77 14.49
N ARG A 368 8.84 -35.75 14.13
CA ARG A 368 9.04 -35.35 12.74
C ARG A 368 10.33 -35.96 12.18
N SER A 369 10.22 -36.74 11.10
CA SER A 369 11.38 -37.08 10.28
C SER A 369 11.85 -35.84 9.52
N PHE A 370 13.12 -35.46 9.71
CA PHE A 370 13.74 -34.34 8.99
C PHE A 370 13.93 -34.71 7.52
N SER A 371 13.66 -33.78 6.60
CA SER A 371 14.01 -33.98 5.19
C SER A 371 15.54 -34.02 4.99
N PHE A 372 16.00 -34.55 3.86
CA PHE A 372 17.43 -34.63 3.57
C PHE A 372 18.13 -33.26 3.59
N ASP A 373 17.49 -32.22 3.03
CA ASP A 373 18.01 -30.86 3.05
C ASP A 373 18.07 -30.27 4.47
N GLU A 374 17.09 -30.58 5.31
CA GLU A 374 17.07 -30.18 6.72
C GLU A 374 18.18 -30.89 7.52
N GLN A 375 18.45 -32.16 7.23
CA GLN A 375 19.55 -32.91 7.83
C GLN A 375 20.92 -32.32 7.44
N LEU A 376 21.12 -32.01 6.15
CA LEU A 376 22.31 -31.35 5.64
C LEU A 376 22.54 -29.98 6.31
N ALA A 377 21.48 -29.19 6.48
CA ALA A 377 21.57 -27.89 7.14
C ALA A 377 21.99 -28.02 8.63
N ARG A 378 21.52 -29.06 9.33
CA ARG A 378 21.90 -29.30 10.73
C ARG A 378 23.33 -29.80 10.88
N VAL A 379 23.83 -30.58 9.93
CA VAL A 379 25.25 -30.95 9.85
C VAL A 379 26.10 -29.70 9.57
N ALA A 380 25.69 -28.83 8.64
CA ALA A 380 26.39 -27.58 8.34
C ALA A 380 26.39 -26.60 9.52
N ALA A 381 25.33 -26.58 10.33
CA ALA A 381 25.23 -25.79 11.56
C ALA A 381 25.99 -26.39 12.75
N GLY A 382 26.58 -27.59 12.60
CA GLY A 382 27.34 -28.27 13.65
C GLY A 382 26.49 -28.89 14.77
N GLU A 383 25.17 -29.03 14.56
CA GLU A 383 24.25 -29.59 15.57
C GLU A 383 24.29 -31.13 15.63
N VAL A 384 24.78 -31.78 14.57
CA VAL A 384 24.91 -33.23 14.45
C VAL A 384 26.30 -33.54 13.93
N GLY A 385 27.12 -34.24 14.72
CA GLY A 385 28.42 -34.73 14.28
C GLY A 385 28.27 -35.87 13.29
N ILE A 386 29.04 -35.85 12.20
CA ILE A 386 29.18 -36.99 11.30
C ILE A 386 29.99 -38.04 12.06
N THR A 387 29.33 -39.01 12.69
CA THR A 387 30.01 -40.19 13.21
C THR A 387 30.34 -41.11 12.02
N GLY A 388 31.58 -41.60 11.96
CA GLY A 388 31.99 -42.56 10.94
C GLY A 388 31.08 -43.79 11.01
N ALA A 389 30.32 -44.03 9.93
CA ALA A 389 29.45 -45.18 9.86
C ALA A 389 30.28 -46.47 9.96
N PHE A 390 29.88 -47.36 10.87
CA PHE A 390 30.44 -48.70 10.99
C PHE A 390 30.33 -49.41 9.64
N VAL A 391 31.48 -49.72 9.01
CA VAL A 391 31.51 -50.37 7.70
C VAL A 391 30.89 -51.76 7.85
N ARG A 392 29.70 -51.94 7.28
CA ARG A 392 29.06 -53.25 7.16
C ARG A 392 29.78 -54.04 6.06
N HIS A 393 30.77 -54.84 6.46
CA HIS A 393 31.64 -55.63 5.56
C HIS A 393 30.92 -56.60 4.60
N HIS A 394 29.61 -56.81 4.73
CA HIS A 394 28.82 -57.74 3.90
C HIS A 394 28.24 -57.13 2.60
N LEU A 395 28.58 -55.88 2.26
CA LEU A 395 28.09 -55.21 1.04
C LEU A 395 29.19 -54.88 0.02
N GLN A 396 30.39 -55.48 0.12
CA GLN A 396 31.37 -55.35 -0.94
C GLN A 396 30.99 -56.25 -2.13
N PRO A 397 30.86 -55.70 -3.36
CA PRO A 397 30.73 -56.53 -4.56
C PRO A 397 32.04 -57.27 -4.81
N LEU A 398 31.97 -58.60 -4.89
CA LEU A 398 33.07 -59.45 -5.33
C LEU A 398 33.34 -59.16 -6.81
N ILE A 399 34.39 -58.38 -7.09
CA ILE A 399 34.92 -58.24 -8.44
C ILE A 399 35.78 -59.48 -8.68
N THR A 400 35.23 -60.47 -9.36
CA THR A 400 36.00 -61.60 -9.90
C THR A 400 36.70 -61.14 -11.18
N SER A 401 38.03 -61.29 -11.19
CA SER A 401 38.94 -61.05 -12.31
C SER A 401 38.71 -61.98 -13.50
#